data_AF-A0A5Y1WPQ4-F1
#
_entry.id   AF-A0A5Y1WPQ4-F1
#
_cell.length_a   1.000
_cell.length_b   1.000
_cell.length_c   1.000
_cell.angle_alpha   90.00
_cell.angle_beta   90.00
_cell.angle_gamma   90.00
#
_symmetry.space_group_name_H-M   'P 1'
#
loop_
_entity.id
_entity.type
_entity.pdbx_description
1 polymer ?
#
loop_
_entity_poly.entity_id
_entity_poly.type
_entity_poly.pdbx_seq_one_letter_code
_entity_poly.pdbx_strand_id
1 'polypeptide(L)' 'MNTITVPFHGSALYVVNHNGEPYTPMKPIVEG' A
#
# COMPACT_ATOMS: atom_id res chain seq x y z
N MET A 1 8.45 -2.87 -11.81
CA MET A 1 7.83 -2.68 -10.47
C MET A 1 7.32 -4.04 -10.02
N ASN A 2 7.74 -4.53 -8.86
CA ASN A 2 7.29 -5.82 -8.31
C ASN A 2 6.31 -5.52 -7.17
N THR A 3 5.03 -5.86 -7.36
CA THR A 3 3.94 -5.59 -6.41
C THR A 3 3.54 -6.88 -5.71
N ILE A 4 3.44 -6.86 -4.39
CA ILE A 4 2.97 -7.99 -3.60
C ILE A 4 1.55 -7.70 -3.14
N THR A 5 0.62 -8.60 -3.46
CA THR A 5 -0.78 -8.48 -3.06
C THR A 5 -0.99 -9.12 -1.69
N VAL A 6 -1.47 -8.33 -0.72
CA VAL A 6 -1.82 -8.84 0.62
C VAL A 6 -3.33 -8.73 0.85
N PRO A 7 -4.00 -9.79 1.35
CA PRO A 7 -5.42 -9.74 1.67
C PRO A 7 -5.65 -8.96 2.97
N PHE A 8 -6.45 -7.91 2.91
CA PHE A 8 -6.86 -7.12 4.09
C PHE A 8 -8.36 -6.81 3.98
N HIS A 9 -9.18 -7.32 4.89
CA HIS A 9 -10.66 -7.16 4.86
C HIS A 9 -11.29 -7.43 3.48
N GLY A 10 -10.83 -8.47 2.76
CA GLY A 10 -11.33 -8.79 1.41
C GLY A 10 -10.85 -7.87 0.30
N SER A 11 -9.96 -6.92 0.60
CA SER A 11 -9.31 -6.04 -0.38
C SER A 11 -7.89 -6.52 -0.68
N ALA A 12 -7.49 -6.40 -1.95
CA ALA A 12 -6.13 -6.60 -2.42
C ALA A 12 -5.36 -5.27 -2.32
N LEU A 13 -4.37 -5.19 -1.42
CA LEU A 13 -3.55 -3.99 -1.26
C LEU A 13 -2.23 -4.13 -2.04
N TYR A 14 -1.76 -3.00 -2.59
CA TYR A 14 -0.46 -2.92 -3.25
C TYR A 14 0.60 -2.44 -2.26
N VAL A 15 1.66 -3.23 -2.08
CA VAL A 15 2.78 -2.88 -1.22
C VAL A 15 3.97 -2.43 -2.08
N VAL A 16 4.62 -1.33 -1.67
CA VAL A 16 5.87 -0.82 -2.24
C VAL A 16 6.96 -0.79 -1.17
N ASN A 17 8.23 -0.77 -1.58
CA ASN A 17 9.34 -0.58 -0.66
C ASN A 17 9.55 0.93 -0.43
N HIS A 18 9.54 1.35 0.83
CA HIS A 18 9.84 2.70 1.27
C HIS A 18 10.83 2.63 2.43
N ASN A 19 12.03 3.19 2.26
CA ASN A 19 13.12 3.14 3.26
C ASN A 19 13.52 1.72 3.74
N GLY A 20 13.38 0.70 2.89
CA GLY A 20 13.68 -0.69 3.25
C GLY A 20 12.52 -1.43 3.90
N GLU A 21 11.41 -0.74 4.19
CA GLU A 21 10.22 -1.31 4.83
C GLU A 21 9.04 -1.38 3.83
N PRO A 22 8.20 -2.42 3.92
CA PRO A 22 6.98 -2.51 3.13
C PRO A 22 5.95 -1.47 3.58
N TYR A 23 5.46 -0.65 2.64
CA TYR A 23 4.46 0.38 2.88
C TYR A 23 3.31 0.26 1.88
N THR A 24 2.07 0.41 2.36
CA THR A 24 0.87 0.51 1.51
C THR A 24 0.60 1.98 1.22
N PRO A 25 0.67 2.42 -0.05
CA PRO A 25 0.30 3.79 -0.42
C PRO A 25 -1.15 4.08 -0.06
N MET A 26 -1.37 5.11 0.77
CA MET A 26 -2.71 5.61 1.09
C MET A 26 -2.93 6.95 0.39
N LYS A 27 -4.09 7.15 -0.24
CA LYS A 27 -4.52 8.48 -0.68
C LYS A 27 -4.83 9.32 0.57
N PRO A 28 -4.41 10.60 0.64
CA PRO A 28 -4.87 11.49 1.70
C PRO A 28 -6.39 11.49 1.79
N ILE A 29 -6.94 11.37 3.01
CA ILE A 29 -8.40 11.32 3.25
C ILE A 29 -9.04 12.72 3.12
N VAL A 30 -8.24 13.77 3.31
CA VAL A 30 -8.65 15.16 3.09
C VAL A 30 -7.72 15.79 2.05
N GLU A 31 -8.31 16.40 1.04
CA GLU A 31 -7.65 17.46 0.27
C GLU A 31 -7.71 18.72 1.14
N GLY A 32 -6.58 19.43 1.26
CA GLY A 32 -6.40 20.52 2.21
C GLY A 32 -7.42 21.64 2.12
#